data_AF-A0AAE1A3Q1-F1
#
_entry.id   AF-A0AAE1A3Q1-F1
#
_cell.length_a   1.000
_cell.length_b   1.000
_cell.length_c   1.000
_cell.angle_alpha   90.00
_cell.angle_beta   90.00
_cell.angle_gamma   90.00
#
_symmetry.space_group_name_H-M   'P 1'
#
loop_
_entity.id
_entity.type
_entity.pdbx_description
1 polymer ?
#
loop_
_entity_poly.entity_id
_entity_poly.type
_entity_poly.pdbx_seq_one_letter_code
_entity_poly.pdbx_strand_id
1 'polypeptide(L)'
;MKCSHSAINGKILISAGLCETIIKHLKSLEEKMSFYFPLASTECLGWVRDPFSSAPAVGKDITLKEQEELTELRQDRGLKLSFADLLLDSFCLASAKEFPMLANKAILTLLPLSTT
;
A
#
# COMPACT_ATOMS: atom_id res chain seq x y z
N MET A 1 57.09 29.53 22.77
CA MET A 1 56.66 28.17 23.20
C MET A 1 55.43 28.35 24.07
N LYS A 2 54.26 27.77 23.88
CA LYS A 2 53.64 26.91 22.87
C LYS A 2 52.14 27.25 22.95
N CYS A 3 51.49 27.55 21.83
CA CYS A 3 50.03 27.50 21.75
C CYS A 3 49.62 26.03 21.77
N SER A 4 48.88 25.62 22.79
CA SER A 4 48.34 24.27 22.89
C SER A 4 47.05 24.16 22.09
N HIS A 5 47.20 23.78 20.82
CA HIS A 5 46.13 23.21 20.02
C HIS A 5 45.78 21.84 20.63
N SER A 6 44.52 21.60 20.99
CA SER A 6 44.08 20.25 21.37
C SER A 6 42.81 19.86 20.63
N ALA A 7 43.02 18.94 19.68
CA ALA A 7 42.13 17.89 19.19
C ALA A 7 40.66 18.23 18.93
N ILE A 8 40.35 18.42 17.64
CA ILE A 8 39.03 18.11 17.08
C ILE A 8 38.79 16.60 17.15
N ASN A 9 38.29 16.11 18.29
CA ASN A 9 37.74 14.75 18.36
C ASN A 9 36.46 14.72 17.53
N GLY A 10 36.49 13.98 16.41
CA GLY A 10 35.42 13.81 15.43
C GLY A 10 34.20 13.06 15.94
N LYS A 11 33.61 13.49 17.06
CA LYS A 11 32.21 13.23 17.37
C LYS A 11 31.42 14.39 16.77
N ILE A 12 30.66 14.11 15.71
CA ILE A 12 29.57 15.00 15.31
C ILE A 12 28.68 15.10 16.55
N LEU A 13 28.81 16.21 17.28
CA LEU A 13 27.88 16.57 18.32
C LEU A 13 26.59 16.88 17.58
N ILE A 14 25.74 15.88 17.39
CA ILE A 14 24.36 16.12 16.97
C ILE A 14 23.82 17.05 18.04
N SER A 15 23.70 18.34 17.72
CA SER A 15 23.24 19.32 18.69
C SER A 15 21.85 18.90 19.14
N ALA A 16 21.50 19.17 20.40
CA ALA A 16 20.18 18.81 20.92
C ALA A 16 19.04 19.31 20.01
N GLY A 17 19.20 20.49 19.41
CA GLY A 17 18.26 21.05 18.43
C GLY A 17 18.18 20.26 17.10
N LEU A 18 19.26 19.64 16.63
CA LEU A 18 19.21 18.76 15.47
C LEU A 18 18.48 17.45 15.81
N CYS A 19 18.73 16.87 16.98
CA CYS A 19 17.98 15.70 17.48
C CYS A 19 16.48 16.00 17.55
N GLU A 20 16.08 17.13 18.14
CA GLU A 20 14.67 17.54 18.23
C GLU A 20 14.03 17.69 16.85
N THR A 21 14.76 18.29 15.91
CA THR A 21 14.31 18.46 14.53
C THR A 21 14.08 17.10 13.87
N ILE A 22 15.06 16.18 13.96
CA ILE A 22 14.93 14.82 13.41
C ILE A 22 13.72 14.10 14.02
N ILE A 23 13.57 14.13 15.34
CA ILE A 23 12.44 13.48 16.03
C ILE A 23 11.10 14.05 15.55
N LYS A 24 10.99 15.38 15.44
CA LYS A 24 9.77 16.03 14.94
C LYS A 24 9.44 15.59 13.52
N HIS A 25 10.43 15.53 12.63
CA HIS A 25 10.22 15.08 11.25
C HIS A 25 9.82 13.61 11.17
N LEU A 26 10.46 12.74 11.96
CA LEU A 26 10.13 11.31 12.00
C LEU A 26 8.71 11.08 12.53
N LYS A 27 8.28 11.80 13.58
CA LYS A 27 6.89 11.74 14.07
C LYS A 27 5.88 12.18 13.01
N SER A 28 6.14 13.30 12.34
CA SER A 28 5.26 13.77 11.27
C SER A 28 5.21 12.79 10.09
N LEU A 29 6.33 12.13 9.77
CA LEU A 29 6.38 11.09 8.76
C LEU A 29 5.57 9.86 9.19
N GLU A 30 5.71 9.41 10.43
CA GLU A 30 4.95 8.30 11.01
C GLU A 30 3.44 8.57 11.00
N GLU A 31 3.02 9.77 11.40
CA GLU A 31 1.62 10.21 11.36
C GLU A 31 1.07 10.18 9.93
N LYS A 32 1.82 10.72 8.96
CA LYS A 32 1.41 10.71 7.54
C LYS A 32 1.37 9.30 6.97
N MET A 33 2.38 8.48 7.25
CA MET A 33 2.41 7.09 6.83
C MET A 33 1.20 6.33 7.38
N SER A 34 0.86 6.53 8.66
CA SER A 34 -0.31 5.91 9.28
C SER A 34 -1.63 6.42 8.71
N PHE A 35 -1.69 7.68 8.30
CA PHE A 35 -2.86 8.30 7.67
C PHE A 35 -3.09 7.77 6.24
N TYR A 36 -2.04 7.68 5.42
CA TYR A 36 -2.14 7.24 4.02
C TYR A 36 -2.12 5.71 3.87
N PHE A 37 -1.48 5.01 4.80
CA PHE A 37 -1.40 3.56 4.85
C PHE A 37 -1.94 3.08 6.20
N PRO A 38 -3.25 3.26 6.48
CA PRO A 38 -3.84 2.73 7.69
C PRO A 38 -3.54 1.24 7.76
N LEU A 39 -3.24 0.76 8.96
CA LEU A 39 -2.92 -0.65 9.25
C LEU A 39 -4.13 -1.60 9.01
N ALA A 40 -5.11 -1.19 8.22
CA ALA A 40 -6.22 -2.00 7.77
C ALA A 40 -5.62 -3.23 7.09
N SER A 41 -5.84 -4.36 7.77
CA SER A 41 -5.33 -5.70 7.50
C SER A 41 -5.06 -5.93 6.02
N THR A 42 -3.78 -5.93 5.64
CA THR A 42 -3.33 -6.41 4.33
C THR A 42 -3.81 -7.84 4.04
N GLU A 43 -4.16 -8.58 5.09
CA GLU A 43 -4.82 -9.90 5.01
C GLU A 43 -6.15 -9.85 4.23
N CYS A 44 -6.95 -8.78 4.38
CA CYS A 44 -8.23 -8.65 3.68
C CYS A 44 -8.08 -8.18 2.22
N LEU A 45 -6.88 -7.78 1.82
CA LEU A 45 -6.57 -7.30 0.46
C LEU A 45 -5.85 -8.36 -0.39
N GLY A 46 -5.72 -9.60 0.11
CA GLY A 46 -5.11 -10.70 -0.64
C GLY A 46 -5.77 -10.94 -2.01
N TRP A 47 -7.08 -10.75 -2.10
CA TRP A 47 -7.83 -10.87 -3.35
C TRP A 47 -7.48 -9.77 -4.37
N VAL A 48 -6.99 -8.61 -3.92
CA VAL A 48 -6.54 -7.55 -4.85
C VAL A 48 -5.26 -7.99 -5.55
N ARG A 49 -4.36 -8.70 -4.85
CA ARG A 49 -3.10 -9.19 -5.44
C ARG A 49 -3.30 -10.45 -6.28
N ASP A 50 -4.15 -11.35 -5.80
CA ASP A 50 -4.50 -12.59 -6.48
C ASP A 50 -6.01 -12.84 -6.34
N PRO A 51 -6.81 -12.37 -7.32
CA PRO A 51 -8.27 -12.52 -7.26
C PRO A 51 -8.69 -13.99 -7.43
N PHE A 52 -7.83 -14.84 -7.99
CA PHE A 52 -8.09 -16.28 -8.20
C PHE A 52 -7.63 -17.16 -7.04
N SER A 53 -7.00 -16.57 -6.02
CA SER A 53 -6.64 -17.27 -4.79
C SER A 53 -7.86 -17.88 -4.11
N SER A 54 -7.72 -19.06 -3.51
CA SER A 54 -8.75 -19.64 -2.65
C SER A 54 -8.87 -18.93 -1.29
N ALA A 55 -8.00 -17.96 -1.01
CA ALA A 55 -8.07 -17.18 0.21
C ALA A 55 -9.45 -16.51 0.35
N PRO A 56 -10.07 -16.55 1.55
CA PRO A 56 -11.29 -15.83 1.79
C PRO A 56 -11.05 -14.33 1.58
N ALA A 57 -11.89 -13.69 0.77
CA ALA A 57 -11.95 -12.22 0.73
C ALA A 57 -12.78 -11.68 1.91
N VAL A 58 -12.72 -12.36 3.06
CA VAL A 58 -13.58 -12.07 4.21
C VAL A 58 -12.90 -11.00 5.04
N GLY A 59 -13.31 -9.76 4.82
CA GLY A 59 -12.91 -8.59 5.58
C GLY A 59 -14.07 -7.63 5.74
N LYS A 60 -14.01 -6.76 6.75
CA LYS A 60 -15.02 -5.71 7.00
C LYS A 60 -15.20 -4.74 5.81
N ASP A 61 -14.24 -4.74 4.90
CA ASP A 61 -14.12 -3.74 3.84
C ASP A 61 -14.73 -4.18 2.52
N ILE A 62 -15.16 -5.44 2.32
CA ILE A 62 -15.84 -5.89 1.09
C ILE A 62 -17.36 -5.90 1.25
N THR A 63 -18.09 -5.40 0.26
CA THR A 63 -19.56 -5.43 0.21
C THR A 63 -20.05 -6.75 -0.37
N LEU A 64 -21.34 -7.07 -0.15
CA LEU A 64 -21.95 -8.28 -0.72
C LEU A 64 -21.82 -8.34 -2.24
N LYS A 65 -22.06 -7.22 -2.93
CA LYS A 65 -21.99 -7.15 -4.39
C LYS A 65 -20.57 -7.34 -4.91
N GLU A 66 -19.57 -6.79 -4.24
CA GLU A 66 -18.16 -7.03 -4.57
C GLU A 66 -17.79 -8.51 -4.36
N GLN A 67 -18.35 -9.16 -3.34
CA GLN A 67 -18.12 -10.59 -3.08
C GLN A 67 -18.79 -11.49 -4.14
N GLU A 68 -19.97 -11.13 -4.64
CA GLU A 68 -20.63 -11.79 -5.76
C GLU A 68 -19.78 -11.67 -7.03
N GLU A 69 -19.37 -10.45 -7.40
CA GLU A 69 -18.50 -10.19 -8.55
C GLU A 69 -17.17 -10.96 -8.44
N LEU A 70 -16.56 -11.01 -7.25
CA LEU A 70 -15.32 -11.78 -7.03
C LEU A 70 -15.54 -13.29 -7.19
N THR A 71 -16.70 -13.78 -6.76
CA THR A 71 -17.05 -15.20 -6.89
C THR A 71 -17.21 -15.58 -8.35
N GLU A 72 -17.90 -14.75 -9.14
CA GLU A 72 -18.05 -14.95 -10.59
C GLU A 72 -16.71 -14.87 -11.31
N LEU A 73 -15.91 -13.84 -11.05
CA LEU A 73 -14.58 -13.68 -11.62
C LEU A 73 -13.69 -14.91 -11.36
N ARG A 74 -13.74 -15.48 -10.15
CA ARG A 74 -12.97 -16.70 -9.80
C ARG A 74 -13.35 -17.92 -10.63
N GLN A 75 -14.57 -17.99 -11.15
CA GLN A 75 -15.03 -19.08 -12.02
C GLN A 75 -14.69 -18.83 -13.50
N ASP A 76 -14.33 -17.60 -13.87
CA ASP A 76 -13.95 -17.28 -15.24
C ASP A 76 -12.53 -17.77 -15.57
N ARG A 77 -12.47 -18.85 -16.33
CA ARG A 77 -11.21 -19.46 -16.77
C ARG A 77 -10.46 -18.61 -17.79
N GLY A 78 -11.17 -17.83 -18.61
CA GLY A 78 -10.57 -16.95 -19.61
C GLY A 78 -9.81 -15.81 -18.93
N LEU A 79 -10.43 -15.18 -17.93
CA LEU A 79 -9.79 -14.16 -17.11
C LEU A 79 -8.65 -14.73 -16.27
N LYS A 80 -8.78 -15.97 -15.77
CA LYS A 80 -7.68 -16.62 -15.05
C LYS A 80 -6.44 -16.83 -15.92
N LEU A 81 -6.64 -17.19 -17.18
CA LEU A 81 -5.55 -17.35 -18.14
C LEU A 81 -4.91 -16.00 -18.47
N SER A 82 -5.72 -14.97 -18.76
CA SER A 82 -5.19 -13.65 -19.11
C SER A 82 -4.51 -12.94 -17.94
N PHE A 83 -4.91 -13.22 -16.70
CA PHE A 83 -4.28 -12.67 -15.51
C PHE A 83 -2.78 -12.97 -15.42
N ALA A 84 -2.34 -14.15 -15.86
CA ALA A 84 -0.93 -14.53 -15.84
C ALA A 84 -0.06 -13.67 -16.77
N ASP A 85 -0.67 -13.08 -17.80
CA ASP A 85 0.01 -12.31 -18.85
C ASP A 85 -0.15 -10.79 -18.66
N LEU A 86 -0.97 -10.34 -17.71
CA LEU A 86 -1.30 -8.93 -17.49
C LEU A 86 -0.69 -8.39 -16.21
N LEU A 87 -0.32 -7.10 -16.25
CA LEU A 87 -0.06 -6.34 -15.04
C LEU A 87 -1.36 -6.17 -14.25
N LEU A 88 -1.25 -6.10 -12.92
CA LEU A 88 -2.41 -6.11 -12.03
C LEU A 88 -3.37 -4.95 -12.28
N ASP A 89 -2.84 -3.75 -12.48
CA ASP A 89 -3.61 -2.55 -12.82
C ASP A 89 -4.35 -2.71 -14.16
N SER A 90 -3.67 -3.24 -15.16
CA SER A 90 -4.20 -3.50 -16.50
C SER A 90 -5.31 -4.54 -16.46
N PHE A 91 -5.12 -5.60 -15.65
CA PHE A 91 -6.16 -6.60 -15.39
C PHE A 91 -7.38 -5.97 -14.73
N CYS A 92 -7.21 -5.21 -13.64
CA CYS A 92 -8.32 -4.54 -12.97
C CYS A 92 -9.07 -3.59 -13.91
N LEU A 93 -8.36 -2.82 -14.75
CA LEU A 93 -8.98 -1.95 -15.74
C LEU A 93 -9.77 -2.72 -16.81
N ALA A 94 -9.24 -3.84 -17.30
CA ALA A 94 -9.93 -4.69 -18.27
C ALA A 94 -11.19 -5.33 -17.68
N SER A 95 -11.11 -5.80 -16.43
CA SER A 95 -12.23 -6.41 -15.70
C SER A 95 -13.31 -5.41 -15.31
N ALA A 96 -13.04 -4.10 -15.30
CA ALA A 96 -14.01 -3.07 -14.88
C ALA A 96 -15.28 -3.03 -15.74
N LYS A 97 -15.26 -3.55 -16.97
CA LYS A 97 -16.44 -3.66 -17.80
C LYS A 97 -17.45 -4.70 -17.27
N GLU A 98 -16.95 -5.82 -16.74
CA GLU A 98 -17.77 -6.96 -16.30
C GLU A 98 -17.96 -6.98 -14.78
N PHE A 99 -16.95 -6.53 -14.03
CA PHE A 99 -16.92 -6.51 -12.56
C PHE A 99 -16.61 -5.09 -12.05
N PRO A 100 -17.47 -4.09 -12.33
CA PRO A 100 -17.17 -2.69 -12.07
C PRO A 100 -17.00 -2.36 -10.59
N MET A 101 -17.72 -3.01 -9.67
CA MET A 101 -17.60 -2.70 -8.24
C MET A 101 -16.28 -3.24 -7.71
N LEU A 102 -15.97 -4.49 -8.05
CA LEU A 102 -14.75 -5.17 -7.66
C LEU A 102 -13.50 -4.50 -8.25
N ALA A 103 -13.51 -4.20 -9.55
CA ALA A 103 -12.40 -3.58 -10.24
C ALA A 103 -12.10 -2.17 -9.70
N ASN A 104 -13.13 -1.35 -9.51
CA ASN A 104 -12.93 0.00 -8.94
C ASN A 104 -12.35 -0.07 -7.53
N LYS A 105 -12.80 -1.01 -6.71
CA LYS A 105 -12.21 -1.21 -5.37
C LYS A 105 -10.75 -1.63 -5.44
N ALA A 106 -10.40 -2.56 -6.33
CA ALA A 106 -9.02 -2.98 -6.54
C ALA A 106 -8.14 -1.80 -6.98
N ILE A 107 -8.60 -1.00 -7.95
CA ILE A 107 -7.88 0.19 -8.45
C ILE A 107 -7.68 1.22 -7.33
N LEU A 108 -8.71 1.55 -6.55
CA LEU A 108 -8.59 2.48 -5.43
C LEU A 108 -7.66 1.98 -4.33
N THR A 109 -7.59 0.66 -4.13
CA THR A 109 -6.66 0.02 -3.19
C THR A 109 -5.21 0.09 -3.71
N LEU A 110 -5.00 -0.07 -5.02
CA LEU A 110 -3.68 -0.06 -5.65
C LEU A 110 -3.13 1.36 -5.85
N LEU A 111 -4.01 2.34 -6.05
CA LEU A 111 -3.68 3.74 -6.33
C LEU A 111 -4.23 4.68 -5.24
N PRO A 112 -3.80 4.55 -3.97
CA PRO A 112 -4.28 5.42 -2.89
C PRO A 112 -3.88 6.90 -3.05
N LEU A 113 -3.07 7.25 -4.06
CA LEU A 113 -2.44 8.58 -4.23
C LEU A 113 -2.83 9.30 -5.54
N SER A 114 -3.93 8.95 -6.21
CA SER A 114 -4.30 9.56 -7.50
C SER A 114 -5.16 10.83 -7.43
N THR A 115 -5.53 11.33 -6.26
CA THR A 115 -6.28 12.61 -6.15
C THR A 115 -5.40 13.75 -5.66
N THR A 116 -5.31 14.79 -6.49
CA THR A 116 -4.67 16.09 -6.25
C THR A 116 -5.48 16.97 -5.29
#